data_AF-A0A1R1BGF4-F1
#
_entry.id   AF-A0A1R1BGF4-F1
#
_cell.length_a   1.000
_cell.length_b   1.000
_cell.length_c   1.000
_cell.angle_alpha   90.00
_cell.angle_beta   90.00
_cell.angle_gamma   90.00
#
_symmetry.space_group_name_H-M   'P 1'
#
loop_
_entity.id
_entity.type
_entity.pdbx_description
1 polymer ?
#
loop_
_entity_poly.entity_id
_entity_poly.type
_entity_poly.pdbx_seq_one_letter_code
_entity_poly.pdbx_strand_id
1 'polypeptide(L)'
;MDNKFEVYDPSTNIWTALASSPIPTGIDYPAITKMNGKIYVGGGFAANGNGTSSIDSYDPLTNTWTSKAADAKYYFHDIEAVGNEIYRVGANINPTQTKAYDPIANFWTIKANLNVSRVLPNLVAIGGKLYALGGQSGSITSMNAVQELIVFDDLISPSNLTANAGNTQVTLSWTAVTGATGYNIKRSTTTGGPYTTVASNVYGSPYTDTTVTNGITYYYVVTALNASGESGNSNEATATPMGSSVC
;
A
#
# COMPACT_ATOMS: atom_id res chain seq x y z
N MET A 1 14.41 -15.37 23.19
CA MET A 1 13.76 -15.14 21.89
C MET A 1 14.82 -14.78 20.89
N ASP A 2 14.71 -15.32 19.69
CA ASP A 2 15.67 -15.09 18.62
C ASP A 2 15.34 -13.75 17.91
N ASN A 3 16.35 -13.14 17.30
CA ASN A 3 16.21 -11.95 16.47
C ASN A 3 16.94 -12.09 15.12
N LYS A 4 17.44 -13.29 14.83
CA LYS A 4 17.99 -13.67 13.53
C LYS A 4 16.87 -14.00 12.56
N PHE A 5 17.16 -13.83 11.28
CA PHE A 5 16.28 -14.22 10.20
C PHE A 5 17.12 -14.67 9.00
N GLU A 6 16.48 -15.39 8.10
CA GLU A 6 17.13 -16.05 6.97
C GLU A 6 16.38 -15.72 5.69
N VAL A 7 17.10 -15.71 4.57
CA VAL A 7 16.53 -15.55 3.23
C VAL A 7 16.74 -16.84 2.44
N TYR A 8 15.68 -17.29 1.78
CA TYR A 8 15.74 -18.42 0.85
C TYR A 8 15.83 -17.92 -0.58
N ASP A 9 16.80 -18.44 -1.33
CA ASP A 9 16.92 -18.20 -2.77
C ASP A 9 16.46 -19.45 -3.54
N PRO A 10 15.31 -19.39 -4.25
CA PRO A 10 14.80 -20.53 -5.02
C PRO A 10 15.68 -20.95 -6.20
N SER A 11 16.55 -20.06 -6.71
CA SER A 11 17.42 -20.36 -7.85
C SER A 11 18.60 -21.25 -7.44
N THR A 12 19.09 -21.08 -6.21
CA THR A 12 20.17 -21.86 -5.62
C THR A 12 19.68 -22.94 -4.65
N ASN A 13 18.41 -22.86 -4.23
CA ASN A 13 17.80 -23.73 -3.22
C ASN A 13 18.56 -23.69 -1.87
N ILE A 14 18.98 -22.50 -1.45
CA ILE A 14 19.79 -22.29 -0.25
C ILE A 14 19.13 -21.27 0.68
N TRP A 15 19.18 -21.56 1.99
CA TRP A 15 18.90 -20.59 3.05
C TRP A 15 20.20 -19.89 3.48
N THR A 16 20.16 -18.55 3.56
CA THR A 16 21.29 -17.73 4.02
C THR A 16 20.88 -16.93 5.24
N ALA A 17 21.64 -17.08 6.33
CA ALA A 17 21.42 -16.30 7.55
C ALA A 17 21.87 -14.85 7.38
N LEU A 18 21.00 -13.89 7.72
CA LEU A 18 21.27 -12.45 7.67
C LEU A 18 21.70 -11.90 9.04
N ALA A 19 22.61 -12.62 9.70
CA ALA A 19 22.98 -12.40 11.10
C ALA A 19 23.64 -11.04 11.41
N SER A 20 24.15 -10.34 10.39
CA SER A 20 24.77 -9.01 10.55
C SER A 20 23.77 -7.87 10.73
N SER A 21 22.48 -8.11 10.52
CA SER A 21 21.42 -7.11 10.67
C SER A 21 20.23 -7.72 11.43
N PRO A 22 20.36 -8.02 12.73
CA PRO A 22 19.28 -8.64 13.49
C PRO A 22 18.05 -7.73 13.59
N ILE A 23 16.88 -8.34 13.78
CA ILE A 23 15.65 -7.61 14.11
C ILE A 23 15.91 -6.78 15.37
N PRO A 24 15.56 -5.47 15.42
CA PRO A 24 15.87 -4.59 16.54
C PRO A 24 15.36 -5.11 17.90
N THR A 25 14.21 -5.79 17.90
CA THR A 25 13.65 -6.45 19.09
C THR A 25 13.50 -7.95 18.82
N GLY A 26 14.14 -8.79 19.63
CA GLY A 26 13.91 -10.24 19.59
C GLY A 26 12.52 -10.58 20.11
N ILE A 27 11.70 -11.18 19.27
CA ILE A 27 10.26 -11.38 19.49
C ILE A 27 9.82 -12.76 19.01
N ASP A 28 8.89 -13.36 19.74
CA ASP A 28 8.11 -14.50 19.28
C ASP A 28 6.77 -14.02 18.71
N TYR A 29 6.21 -14.76 17.76
CA TYR A 29 4.94 -14.43 17.09
C TYR A 29 4.87 -13.00 16.53
N PRO A 30 5.89 -12.54 15.76
CA PRO A 30 5.77 -11.28 15.04
C PRO A 30 4.64 -11.35 14.02
N ALA A 31 3.95 -10.23 13.83
CA ALA A 31 3.14 -10.02 12.65
C ALA A 31 4.03 -9.43 11.55
N ILE A 32 3.89 -9.90 10.30
CA ILE A 32 4.78 -9.51 9.19
C ILE A 32 3.99 -9.19 7.93
N THR A 33 4.39 -8.15 7.21
CA THR A 33 3.87 -7.86 5.85
C THR A 33 4.93 -7.20 5.00
N LYS A 34 4.66 -6.98 3.71
CA LYS A 34 5.56 -6.30 2.78
C LYS A 34 4.88 -5.09 2.15
N MET A 35 5.61 -4.00 1.97
CA MET A 35 5.14 -2.79 1.29
C MET A 35 6.32 -2.00 0.76
N ASN A 36 6.20 -1.43 -0.45
CA ASN A 36 7.20 -0.55 -1.05
C ASN A 36 8.63 -1.14 -1.07
N GLY A 37 8.75 -2.43 -1.38
CA GLY A 37 10.04 -3.14 -1.43
C GLY A 37 10.66 -3.45 -0.07
N LYS A 38 9.97 -3.15 1.04
CA LYS A 38 10.43 -3.39 2.41
C LYS A 38 9.57 -4.44 3.10
N ILE A 39 10.15 -5.11 4.09
CA ILE A 39 9.43 -6.00 5.02
C ILE A 39 9.12 -5.18 6.27
N TYR A 40 7.91 -5.27 6.79
CA TYR A 40 7.52 -4.68 8.06
C TYR A 40 7.25 -5.81 9.04
N VAL A 41 7.78 -5.66 10.25
CA VAL A 41 7.63 -6.60 11.36
C VAL A 41 7.05 -5.83 12.53
N GLY A 42 5.90 -6.25 13.03
CA GLY A 42 5.15 -5.55 14.07
C GLY A 42 4.90 -6.43 15.29
N GLY A 43 5.07 -5.82 16.47
CA GLY A 43 4.59 -6.33 17.75
C GLY A 43 5.27 -7.62 18.20
N GLY A 44 4.46 -8.63 18.52
CA GLY A 44 4.94 -9.90 19.06
C GLY A 44 5.15 -9.90 20.58
N PHE A 45 5.62 -11.03 21.07
CA PHE A 45 5.85 -11.33 22.47
C PHE A 45 7.35 -11.22 22.75
N ALA A 46 7.78 -10.52 23.79
CA ALA A 46 9.18 -10.35 24.18
C ALA A 46 9.58 -11.29 25.34
N ALA A 47 10.89 -11.51 25.51
CA ALA A 47 11.44 -12.47 26.47
C ALA A 47 11.07 -12.19 27.94
N ASN A 48 10.65 -10.95 28.23
CA ASN A 48 10.14 -10.52 29.53
C ASN A 48 8.67 -10.91 29.78
N GLY A 49 8.06 -11.69 28.89
CA GLY A 49 6.69 -12.16 29.02
C GLY A 49 5.61 -11.13 28.64
N ASN A 50 5.99 -10.03 27.98
CA ASN A 50 5.06 -8.97 27.61
C ASN A 50 4.98 -8.78 26.09
N GLY A 51 3.85 -8.25 25.62
CA GLY A 51 3.74 -7.76 24.25
C GLY A 51 4.71 -6.60 23.98
N THR A 52 5.08 -6.43 22.71
CA THR A 52 5.87 -5.29 22.26
C THR A 52 5.00 -4.29 21.52
N SER A 53 5.48 -3.05 21.48
CA SER A 53 4.90 -1.95 20.71
C SER A 53 5.64 -1.68 19.41
N SER A 54 6.62 -2.53 19.07
CA SER A 54 7.55 -2.26 17.98
C SER A 54 6.86 -2.39 16.62
N ILE A 55 7.31 -1.58 15.66
CA ILE A 55 7.13 -1.83 14.24
C ILE A 55 8.44 -1.43 13.58
N ASP A 56 9.08 -2.38 12.91
CA ASP A 56 10.40 -2.21 12.31
C ASP A 56 10.30 -2.54 10.82
N SER A 57 10.92 -1.73 9.97
CA SER A 57 11.01 -1.99 8.54
C SER A 57 12.41 -2.48 8.16
N TYR A 58 12.51 -3.57 7.42
CA TYR A 58 13.74 -4.06 6.82
C TYR A 58 13.80 -3.71 5.34
N ASP A 59 14.93 -3.13 4.94
CA ASP A 59 15.25 -2.86 3.55
C ASP A 59 16.24 -3.91 3.03
N PRO A 60 15.82 -4.82 2.13
CA PRO A 60 16.68 -5.87 1.60
C PRO A 60 17.78 -5.36 0.68
N LEU A 61 17.67 -4.15 0.11
CA LEU A 61 18.69 -3.59 -0.77
C LEU A 61 19.90 -3.10 0.02
N THR A 62 19.65 -2.52 1.19
CA THR A 62 20.70 -1.98 2.07
C THR A 62 21.05 -2.92 3.21
N ASN A 63 20.28 -3.99 3.42
CA ASN A 63 20.39 -4.91 4.55
C ASN A 63 20.36 -4.17 5.89
N THR A 64 19.35 -3.31 6.07
CA THR A 64 19.22 -2.48 7.27
C THR A 64 17.81 -2.47 7.81
N TRP A 65 17.69 -2.50 9.14
CA TRP A 65 16.44 -2.23 9.85
C TRP A 65 16.26 -0.75 10.17
N THR A 66 15.01 -0.31 10.26
CA THR A 66 14.63 1.01 10.73
C THR A 66 13.40 0.91 11.61
N SER A 67 13.52 1.32 12.87
CA SER A 67 12.38 1.39 13.77
C SER A 67 11.42 2.52 13.41
N LYS A 68 10.14 2.24 13.53
CA LYS A 68 9.03 3.15 13.20
C LYS A 68 8.28 3.57 14.46
N ALA A 69 7.30 4.45 14.29
CA ALA A 69 6.47 4.93 15.39
C ALA A 69 5.76 3.76 16.08
N ALA A 70 5.99 3.65 17.38
CA ALA A 70 5.46 2.57 18.19
C ALA A 70 3.93 2.62 18.28
N ASP A 71 3.31 1.45 18.40
CA ASP A 71 1.92 1.30 18.82
C ASP A 71 1.84 1.11 20.37
N ALA A 72 0.72 0.64 20.90
CA ALA A 72 0.66 0.04 22.22
C ALA A 72 1.21 -1.40 22.20
N LYS A 73 1.44 -1.95 23.40
CA LYS A 73 2.06 -3.27 23.58
C LYS A 73 1.05 -4.38 23.29
N TYR A 74 1.23 -5.07 22.16
CA TYR A 74 0.32 -6.11 21.70
C TYR A 74 1.09 -7.36 21.26
N TYR A 75 0.45 -8.51 21.39
CA TYR A 75 0.88 -9.76 20.77
C TYR A 75 -0.35 -10.50 20.25
N PHE A 76 -0.14 -11.53 19.42
CA PHE A 76 -1.23 -12.31 18.81
C PHE A 76 -2.22 -11.47 17.99
N HIS A 77 -1.72 -10.42 17.35
CA HIS A 77 -2.38 -9.75 16.24
C HIS A 77 -1.73 -10.20 14.94
N ASP A 78 -2.27 -9.71 13.84
CA ASP A 78 -1.62 -9.82 12.55
C ASP A 78 -1.61 -8.44 11.86
N ILE A 79 -0.72 -8.27 10.88
CA ILE A 79 -0.59 -7.04 10.10
C ILE A 79 -0.68 -7.35 8.60
N GLU A 80 -1.33 -6.48 7.84
CA GLU A 80 -1.36 -6.62 6.40
C GLU A 80 -1.38 -5.27 5.70
N ALA A 81 -0.58 -5.18 4.63
CA ALA A 81 -0.52 -4.01 3.77
C ALA A 81 -1.78 -3.93 2.89
N VAL A 82 -2.47 -2.79 2.91
CA VAL A 82 -3.54 -2.48 1.96
C VAL A 82 -3.23 -1.10 1.40
N GLY A 83 -3.04 -1.05 0.08
CA GLY A 83 -2.47 0.09 -0.66
C GLY A 83 -1.28 0.74 0.02
N ASN A 84 -1.44 1.92 0.63
CA ASN A 84 -0.36 2.73 1.20
C ASN A 84 -0.25 2.65 2.74
N GLU A 85 -1.18 1.96 3.41
CA GLU A 85 -1.18 1.80 4.86
C GLU A 85 -0.99 0.32 5.28
N ILE A 86 -0.45 0.11 6.48
CA ILE A 86 -0.33 -1.21 7.09
C ILE A 86 -1.35 -1.34 8.22
N TYR A 87 -2.21 -2.35 8.13
CA TYR A 87 -3.32 -2.55 9.06
C TYR A 87 -2.97 -3.59 10.10
N ARG A 88 -3.05 -3.21 11.38
CA ARG A 88 -2.95 -4.12 12.51
C ARG A 88 -4.34 -4.43 13.04
N VAL A 89 -4.69 -5.71 13.05
CA VAL A 89 -6.04 -6.18 13.39
C VAL A 89 -5.98 -7.26 14.47
N GLY A 90 -6.88 -7.14 15.45
CA GLY A 90 -6.91 -8.04 16.59
C GLY A 90 -5.71 -7.81 17.51
N ALA A 91 -5.67 -8.59 18.60
CA ALA A 91 -4.58 -8.69 19.58
C ALA A 91 -5.10 -9.37 20.84
N ASN A 92 -4.19 -9.78 21.74
CA ASN A 92 -4.52 -10.23 23.09
C ASN A 92 -5.31 -9.19 23.92
N ILE A 93 -5.06 -7.89 23.70
CA ILE A 93 -5.75 -6.76 24.33
C ILE A 93 -6.47 -5.99 23.24
N ASN A 94 -7.74 -5.62 23.48
CA ASN A 94 -8.62 -5.01 22.48
C ASN A 94 -8.73 -5.86 21.20
N PRO A 95 -9.19 -7.14 21.30
CA PRO A 95 -9.19 -8.10 20.20
C PRO A 95 -10.09 -7.73 19.01
N THR A 96 -10.87 -6.66 19.11
CA THR A 96 -11.66 -6.11 18.00
C THR A 96 -10.99 -4.92 17.32
N GLN A 97 -9.91 -4.36 17.87
CA GLN A 97 -9.40 -3.08 17.42
C GLN A 97 -8.60 -3.18 16.12
N THR A 98 -8.91 -2.27 15.20
CA THR A 98 -8.14 -2.04 13.98
C THR A 98 -7.40 -0.72 14.07
N LYS A 99 -6.11 -0.72 13.74
CA LYS A 99 -5.34 0.51 13.50
C LYS A 99 -4.63 0.39 12.16
N ALA A 100 -4.43 1.53 11.50
CA ALA A 100 -3.59 1.62 10.32
C ALA A 100 -2.35 2.44 10.63
N TYR A 101 -1.22 2.01 10.10
CA TYR A 101 0.06 2.69 10.17
C TYR A 101 0.37 3.29 8.80
N ASP A 102 0.59 4.60 8.76
CA ASP A 102 1.10 5.31 7.59
C ASP A 102 2.64 5.30 7.64
N PRO A 103 3.32 4.60 6.70
CA PRO A 103 4.78 4.52 6.68
C PRO A 103 5.48 5.82 6.24
N ILE A 104 4.79 6.74 5.57
CA ILE A 104 5.31 8.03 5.12
C ILE A 104 5.26 9.02 6.27
N ALA A 105 4.06 9.18 6.85
CA ALA A 105 3.84 10.11 7.94
C ALA A 105 4.27 9.54 9.31
N ASN A 106 4.55 8.24 9.37
CA ASN A 106 5.06 7.53 10.55
C ASN A 106 4.15 7.70 11.77
N PHE A 107 2.86 7.44 11.61
CA PHE A 107 1.89 7.49 12.71
C PHE A 107 0.77 6.47 12.53
N TRP A 108 0.08 6.19 13.64
CA TRP A 108 -1.04 5.25 13.67
C TRP A 108 -2.39 5.98 13.75
N THR A 109 -3.35 5.53 12.97
CA THR A 109 -4.76 5.97 13.01
C THR A 109 -5.66 4.84 13.49
N ILE A 110 -6.62 5.13 14.39
CA ILE A 110 -7.66 4.18 14.77
C ILE A 110 -8.69 4.08 13.63
N LYS A 111 -9.06 2.86 13.24
CA LYS A 111 -10.07 2.61 12.22
C LYS A 111 -11.26 1.84 12.82
N ALA A 112 -12.22 1.46 11.98
CA ALA A 112 -13.38 0.67 12.40
C ALA A 112 -12.96 -0.66 13.04
N ASN A 113 -13.59 -1.01 14.16
CA ASN A 113 -13.33 -2.27 14.85
C ASN A 113 -13.94 -3.46 14.10
N LEU A 114 -13.37 -4.65 14.31
CA LEU A 114 -14.05 -5.91 14.00
C LEU A 114 -15.35 -6.03 14.79
N ASN A 115 -16.35 -6.64 14.16
CA ASN A 115 -17.62 -6.99 14.83
C ASN A 115 -17.48 -8.18 15.79
N VAL A 116 -16.35 -8.90 15.72
CA VAL A 116 -16.05 -10.08 16.53
C VAL A 116 -14.62 -10.00 17.02
N SER A 117 -14.40 -10.32 18.30
CA SER A 117 -13.06 -10.41 18.90
C SER A 117 -12.22 -11.47 18.22
N ARG A 118 -11.00 -11.13 17.79
CA ARG A 118 -10.03 -12.07 17.24
C ARG A 118 -8.65 -11.89 17.88
N VAL A 119 -8.17 -12.97 18.49
CA VAL A 119 -6.77 -13.17 18.90
C VAL A 119 -6.18 -14.21 17.95
N LEU A 120 -4.95 -14.02 17.47
CA LEU A 120 -4.33 -14.84 16.40
C LEU A 120 -5.17 -14.87 15.10
N PRO A 121 -5.70 -13.74 14.58
CA PRO A 121 -6.27 -13.75 13.24
C PRO A 121 -5.18 -14.02 12.19
N ASN A 122 -5.59 -14.45 10.99
CA ASN A 122 -4.78 -14.33 9.78
C ASN A 122 -5.41 -13.27 8.90
N LEU A 123 -4.59 -12.41 8.30
CA LEU A 123 -5.03 -11.35 7.40
C LEU A 123 -4.63 -11.65 5.96
N VAL A 124 -5.46 -11.18 5.03
CA VAL A 124 -5.11 -11.16 3.62
C VAL A 124 -5.75 -9.95 2.95
N ALA A 125 -4.99 -9.26 2.12
CA ALA A 125 -5.49 -8.18 1.27
C ALA A 125 -5.75 -8.66 -0.16
N ILE A 126 -6.93 -8.35 -0.69
CA ILE A 126 -7.23 -8.54 -2.12
C ILE A 126 -8.25 -7.50 -2.59
N GLY A 127 -8.02 -6.92 -3.78
CA GLY A 127 -8.94 -5.94 -4.37
C GLY A 127 -9.19 -4.70 -3.50
N GLY A 128 -8.16 -4.22 -2.79
CA GLY A 128 -8.29 -3.07 -1.88
C GLY A 128 -9.08 -3.38 -0.61
N LYS A 129 -9.29 -4.65 -0.27
CA LYS A 129 -10.02 -5.04 0.94
C LYS A 129 -9.15 -5.88 1.85
N LEU A 130 -9.34 -5.69 3.15
CA LEU A 130 -8.73 -6.51 4.18
C LEU A 130 -9.71 -7.56 4.70
N TYR A 131 -9.27 -8.82 4.71
CA TYR A 131 -10.04 -9.96 5.22
C TYR A 131 -9.37 -10.49 6.47
N ALA A 132 -10.15 -10.66 7.55
CA ALA A 132 -9.68 -11.26 8.79
C ALA A 132 -10.27 -12.66 8.97
N LEU A 133 -9.39 -13.66 9.01
CA LEU A 133 -9.73 -15.08 8.95
C LEU A 133 -9.37 -15.77 10.26
N GLY A 134 -10.28 -16.60 10.77
CA GLY A 134 -10.03 -17.40 11.97
C GLY A 134 -9.70 -16.59 13.22
N GLY A 135 -8.82 -17.14 14.06
CA GLY A 135 -8.51 -16.59 15.38
C GLY A 135 -9.47 -17.05 16.48
N GLN A 136 -9.07 -16.78 17.71
CA GLN A 136 -9.78 -17.14 18.94
C GLN A 136 -10.67 -15.98 19.41
N SER A 137 -11.95 -16.27 19.63
CA SER A 137 -12.90 -15.31 20.20
C SER A 137 -12.99 -15.44 21.73
N GLY A 138 -11.90 -15.15 22.45
CA GLY A 138 -11.86 -15.02 23.93
C GLY A 138 -12.27 -16.23 24.79
N SER A 139 -12.90 -17.25 24.22
CA SER A 139 -13.31 -18.51 24.86
C SER A 139 -13.27 -19.60 23.78
N ILE A 140 -12.28 -20.49 23.92
CA ILE A 140 -11.87 -21.69 23.14
C ILE A 140 -12.93 -22.44 22.30
N THR A 141 -13.62 -21.75 21.41
CA THR A 141 -14.32 -22.35 20.29
C THR A 141 -13.71 -21.78 19.03
N SER A 142 -12.99 -22.65 18.32
CA SER A 142 -12.47 -22.42 16.98
C SER A 142 -13.61 -21.89 16.10
N MET A 143 -13.50 -20.64 15.65
CA MET A 143 -14.51 -20.06 14.77
C MET A 143 -14.38 -20.63 13.36
N ASN A 144 -15.48 -21.15 12.83
CA ASN A 144 -15.72 -21.22 11.39
C ASN A 144 -16.15 -19.83 10.91
N ALA A 145 -15.20 -18.94 10.61
CA ALA A 145 -15.53 -17.66 10.00
C ALA A 145 -14.40 -17.14 9.11
N VAL A 146 -14.57 -17.31 7.80
CA VAL A 146 -14.14 -16.32 6.81
C VAL A 146 -15.09 -15.13 7.01
N GLN A 147 -14.60 -13.99 7.44
CA GLN A 147 -15.41 -12.76 7.44
C GLN A 147 -14.63 -11.62 6.81
N GLU A 148 -15.15 -11.17 5.67
CA GLU A 148 -14.91 -9.85 5.07
C GLU A 148 -15.62 -8.83 5.98
N LEU A 149 -15.02 -7.72 6.41
CA LEU A 149 -14.83 -6.53 5.60
C LEU A 149 -14.26 -5.45 6.53
N ILE A 150 -13.05 -4.95 6.28
CA ILE A 150 -12.83 -3.51 6.42
C ILE A 150 -12.37 -3.03 5.06
N VAL A 151 -13.24 -2.27 4.38
CA VAL A 151 -12.89 -1.61 3.12
C VAL A 151 -12.00 -0.43 3.48
N PHE A 152 -10.73 -0.53 3.13
CA PHE A 152 -9.88 0.63 2.99
C PHE A 152 -9.71 0.82 1.50
N ASP A 153 -10.49 1.76 0.99
CA ASP A 153 -10.65 2.06 -0.43
C ASP A 153 -9.34 2.65 -0.98
N ASP A 154 -8.27 1.86 -1.01
CA ASP A 154 -7.02 2.25 -1.63
C ASP A 154 -7.16 1.99 -3.12
N LEU A 155 -7.07 3.06 -3.87
CA LEU A 155 -7.33 3.05 -5.29
C LEU A 155 -6.21 2.33 -6.02
N ILE A 156 -6.58 1.39 -6.89
CA ILE A 156 -5.64 0.85 -7.86
C ILE A 156 -5.20 1.96 -8.82
N SER A 157 -3.99 1.85 -9.36
CA SER A 157 -3.54 2.75 -10.42
C SER A 157 -4.43 2.62 -11.66
N PRO A 158 -4.85 3.73 -12.29
CA PRO A 158 -5.54 3.69 -13.57
C PRO A 158 -4.74 2.91 -14.62
N SER A 159 -5.41 2.26 -15.55
CA SER A 159 -4.78 1.46 -16.61
C SER A 159 -5.31 1.83 -17.98
N ASN A 160 -4.65 1.33 -19.03
CA ASN A 160 -4.99 1.58 -20.43
C ASN A 160 -5.05 3.07 -20.77
N LEU A 161 -4.17 3.88 -20.15
CA LEU A 161 -4.07 5.28 -20.52
C LEU A 161 -3.60 5.39 -21.97
N THR A 162 -4.35 6.16 -22.75
CA THR A 162 -4.05 6.52 -24.14
C THR A 162 -4.07 8.04 -24.28
N ALA A 163 -3.28 8.56 -25.21
CA ALA A 163 -3.16 9.99 -25.49
C ALA A 163 -3.32 10.22 -26.99
N ASN A 164 -4.38 10.94 -27.37
CA ASN A 164 -4.69 11.26 -28.77
C ASN A 164 -4.40 12.74 -29.03
N ALA A 165 -3.45 13.01 -29.93
CA ALA A 165 -3.06 14.36 -30.31
C ALA A 165 -4.14 15.03 -31.19
N GLY A 166 -4.37 16.32 -30.97
CA GLY A 166 -5.12 17.21 -31.84
C GLY A 166 -4.40 18.54 -32.03
N ASN A 167 -5.07 19.50 -32.67
CA ASN A 167 -4.52 20.85 -32.81
C ASN A 167 -4.61 21.59 -31.47
N THR A 168 -3.46 21.94 -30.88
CA THR A 168 -3.34 22.62 -29.57
C THR A 168 -4.02 21.87 -28.42
N GLN A 169 -4.17 20.55 -28.54
CA GLN A 169 -4.80 19.73 -27.51
C GLN A 169 -4.29 18.29 -27.50
N VAL A 170 -4.38 17.63 -26.34
CA VAL A 170 -4.25 16.17 -26.18
C VAL A 170 -5.47 15.66 -25.43
N THR A 171 -6.19 14.70 -26.02
CA THR A 171 -7.28 13.99 -25.34
C THR A 171 -6.77 12.69 -24.74
N LEU A 172 -6.90 12.56 -23.43
CA LEU A 172 -6.49 11.42 -22.63
C LEU A 172 -7.70 10.55 -22.30
N SER A 173 -7.55 9.23 -22.40
CA SER A 173 -8.58 8.26 -22.03
C SER A 173 -7.95 7.10 -21.27
N TRP A 174 -8.56 6.69 -20.18
CA TRP A 174 -8.12 5.57 -19.33
C TRP A 174 -9.30 4.74 -18.83
N THR A 175 -9.02 3.55 -18.32
CA THR A 175 -10.00 2.72 -17.61
C THR A 175 -10.27 3.30 -16.23
N ALA A 176 -11.55 3.58 -15.93
CA ALA A 176 -11.97 4.10 -14.63
C ALA A 176 -11.67 3.11 -13.50
N VAL A 177 -11.27 3.65 -12.35
CA VAL A 177 -10.97 2.93 -11.12
C VAL A 177 -12.21 2.92 -10.22
N THR A 178 -12.65 1.75 -9.79
CA THR A 178 -13.70 1.61 -8.78
C THR A 178 -13.26 2.24 -7.46
N GLY A 179 -14.13 3.03 -6.82
CA GLY A 179 -13.82 3.76 -5.58
C GLY A 179 -13.24 5.16 -5.81
N ALA A 180 -12.79 5.49 -7.04
CA ALA A 180 -12.23 6.81 -7.32
C ALA A 180 -13.32 7.87 -7.33
N THR A 181 -13.13 8.96 -6.57
CA THR A 181 -13.96 10.16 -6.61
C THR A 181 -13.39 11.24 -7.52
N GLY A 182 -12.17 11.05 -8.03
CA GLY A 182 -11.53 11.91 -9.02
C GLY A 182 -10.19 11.36 -9.51
N TYR A 183 -9.51 12.12 -10.36
CA TYR A 183 -8.19 11.79 -10.90
C TYR A 183 -7.30 13.04 -10.96
N ASN A 184 -5.98 12.84 -10.82
CA ASN A 184 -4.99 13.84 -11.22
C ASN A 184 -4.40 13.47 -12.57
N ILE A 185 -4.29 14.47 -13.44
CA ILE A 185 -3.60 14.37 -14.73
C ILE A 185 -2.21 14.97 -14.54
N LYS A 186 -1.17 14.18 -14.80
CA LYS A 186 0.21 14.62 -14.67
C LYS A 186 0.92 14.53 -16.02
N ARG A 187 1.79 15.49 -16.30
CA ARG A 187 2.46 15.67 -17.59
C ARG A 187 3.96 15.90 -17.40
N SER A 188 4.75 15.42 -18.34
CA SER A 188 6.18 15.74 -18.48
C SER A 188 6.53 15.95 -19.96
N THR A 189 7.65 16.62 -20.22
CA THR A 189 8.30 16.66 -21.55
C THR A 189 9.43 15.63 -21.66
N THR A 190 9.67 14.86 -20.60
CA THR A 190 10.71 13.83 -20.51
C THR A 190 10.03 12.49 -20.24
N THR A 191 10.40 11.45 -20.99
CA THR A 191 9.89 10.08 -20.74
C THR A 191 10.29 9.62 -19.35
N GLY A 192 9.36 8.98 -18.63
CA GLY A 192 9.56 8.56 -17.25
C GLY A 192 9.48 9.68 -16.21
N GLY A 193 9.23 10.93 -16.63
CA GLY A 193 9.09 12.08 -15.75
C GLY A 193 10.38 12.88 -15.53
N PRO A 194 10.42 13.75 -14.49
CA PRO A 194 9.39 13.97 -13.46
C PRO A 194 8.10 14.55 -14.05
N TYR A 195 6.95 14.17 -13.48
CA TYR A 195 5.65 14.67 -13.92
C TYR A 195 5.16 15.78 -13.00
N THR A 196 4.49 16.78 -13.57
CA THR A 196 3.79 17.83 -12.85
C THR A 196 2.28 17.68 -13.05
N THR A 197 1.51 17.92 -12.00
CA THR A 197 0.04 17.90 -12.10
C THR A 197 -0.44 19.08 -12.94
N VAL A 198 -1.14 18.80 -14.03
CA VAL A 198 -1.74 19.80 -14.93
C VAL A 198 -3.25 19.96 -14.69
N ALA A 199 -3.89 18.96 -14.11
CA ALA A 199 -5.26 19.04 -13.63
C ALA A 199 -5.48 18.11 -12.44
N SER A 200 -6.33 18.52 -11.51
CA SER A 200 -6.72 17.76 -10.32
C SER A 200 -8.24 17.67 -10.18
N ASN A 201 -8.73 16.66 -9.47
CA ASN A 201 -10.16 16.42 -9.27
C ASN A 201 -10.95 16.27 -10.59
N VAL A 202 -10.34 15.64 -11.59
CA VAL A 202 -11.03 15.28 -12.82
C VAL A 202 -12.00 14.14 -12.51
N TYR A 203 -13.29 14.28 -12.83
CA TYR A 203 -14.32 13.33 -12.38
C TYR A 203 -14.47 12.08 -13.26
N GLY A 204 -13.75 11.98 -14.37
CA GLY A 204 -13.83 10.81 -15.24
C GLY A 204 -12.95 10.90 -16.49
N SER A 205 -13.02 9.84 -17.29
CA SER A 205 -12.39 9.72 -18.60
C SER A 205 -13.43 10.01 -19.69
N PRO A 206 -13.10 10.75 -20.76
CA PRO A 206 -11.79 11.33 -21.08
C PRO A 206 -11.55 12.71 -20.45
N TYR A 207 -10.29 13.17 -20.50
CA TYR A 207 -9.88 14.55 -20.19
C TYR A 207 -9.11 15.14 -21.38
N THR A 208 -9.31 16.42 -21.70
CA THR A 208 -8.57 17.12 -22.75
C THR A 208 -7.66 18.19 -22.17
N ASP A 209 -6.36 18.04 -22.35
CA ASP A 209 -5.36 19.05 -22.03
C ASP A 209 -5.22 20.02 -23.20
N THR A 210 -5.69 21.27 -23.02
CA THR A 210 -5.62 22.36 -24.01
C THR A 210 -4.46 23.32 -23.73
N THR A 211 -3.60 23.03 -22.75
CA THR A 211 -2.46 23.88 -22.36
C THR A 211 -1.16 23.52 -23.07
N VAL A 212 -1.25 22.62 -24.06
CA VAL A 212 -0.14 22.07 -24.82
C VAL A 212 0.22 22.94 -26.02
N THR A 213 1.48 22.89 -26.44
CA THR A 213 1.97 23.56 -27.66
C THR A 213 2.18 22.53 -28.77
N ASN A 214 1.77 22.88 -30.00
CA ASN A 214 2.01 22.02 -31.17
C ASN A 214 3.51 21.79 -31.41
N GLY A 215 3.86 20.57 -31.81
CA GLY A 215 5.24 20.15 -32.07
C GLY A 215 6.03 19.73 -30.83
N ILE A 216 5.49 19.89 -29.62
CA ILE A 216 6.13 19.40 -28.40
C ILE A 216 5.55 18.03 -28.03
N THR A 217 6.43 17.05 -27.81
CA THR A 217 6.04 15.73 -27.31
C THR A 217 5.83 15.80 -25.80
N TYR A 218 4.69 15.29 -25.35
CA TYR A 218 4.33 15.20 -23.94
C TYR A 218 4.12 13.75 -23.53
N TYR A 219 4.43 13.47 -22.26
CA TYR A 219 4.26 12.19 -21.59
C TYR A 219 3.31 12.37 -20.42
N TYR A 220 2.28 11.52 -20.35
CA TYR A 220 1.20 11.62 -19.40
C TYR A 220 1.10 10.38 -18.53
N VAL A 221 0.75 10.60 -17.27
CA VAL A 221 0.27 9.58 -16.35
C VAL A 221 -0.95 10.10 -15.61
N VAL A 222 -1.83 9.19 -15.19
CA VAL A 222 -3.03 9.50 -14.41
C VAL A 222 -2.97 8.74 -13.09
N THR A 223 -3.34 9.41 -12.00
CA THR A 223 -3.56 8.79 -10.68
C THR A 223 -5.03 8.95 -10.32
N ALA A 224 -5.53 8.01 -9.52
CA ALA A 224 -6.89 8.06 -8.98
C ALA A 224 -6.88 8.69 -7.59
N LEU A 225 -7.96 9.38 -7.23
CA LEU A 225 -8.16 10.08 -5.96
C LEU A 225 -9.44 9.64 -5.28
N ASN A 226 -9.39 9.48 -3.96
CA ASN A 226 -10.57 9.46 -3.10
C ASN A 226 -10.25 10.06 -1.72
N ALA A 227 -11.18 9.91 -0.78
CA ALA A 227 -11.01 10.40 0.58
C ALA A 227 -9.82 9.76 1.32
N SER A 228 -9.36 8.58 0.89
CA SER A 228 -8.23 7.85 1.50
C SER A 228 -6.88 8.33 0.96
N GLY A 229 -6.83 8.88 -0.26
CA GLY A 229 -5.61 9.44 -0.83
C GLY A 229 -5.50 9.29 -2.34
N GLU A 230 -4.27 9.35 -2.83
CA GLU A 230 -3.91 9.27 -4.24
C GLU A 230 -3.22 7.93 -4.55
N SER A 231 -3.60 7.28 -5.65
CA SER A 231 -2.97 6.05 -6.11
C SER A 231 -1.62 6.28 -6.80
N GLY A 232 -0.92 5.18 -7.12
CA GLY A 232 0.25 5.22 -8.00
C GLY A 232 -0.11 5.60 -9.45
N ASN A 233 0.89 6.00 -10.23
CA ASN A 233 0.71 6.38 -11.64
C ASN A 233 0.21 5.21 -12.52
N SER A 234 -0.58 5.52 -13.53
CA SER A 234 -0.91 4.63 -14.64
C SER A 234 0.32 4.25 -15.48
N ASN A 235 0.09 3.43 -16.51
CA ASN A 235 1.03 3.37 -17.64
C ASN A 235 1.25 4.78 -18.23
N GLU A 236 2.46 5.06 -18.71
CA GLU A 236 2.77 6.29 -19.43
C GLU A 236 2.13 6.24 -20.83
N ALA A 237 1.53 7.35 -21.25
CA ALA A 237 1.06 7.55 -22.62
C ALA A 237 1.71 8.80 -23.21
N THR A 238 1.96 8.81 -24.52
CA THR A 238 2.64 9.91 -25.20
C THR A 238 1.84 10.44 -26.38
N ALA A 239 1.92 11.75 -26.61
CA ALA A 239 1.32 12.43 -27.75
C ALA A 239 2.13 13.67 -28.14
N THR A 240 2.10 14.00 -29.44
CA THR A 240 2.65 15.26 -29.99
C THR A 240 1.54 16.00 -30.72
N PRO A 241 0.92 17.05 -30.12
CA PRO A 241 -0.07 17.89 -30.76
C PRO A 241 0.46 18.49 -32.05
N MET A 242 -0.38 18.57 -33.08
CA MET A 242 0.00 19.15 -34.37
C MET A 242 -1.12 20.04 -34.89
N GLY A 243 -0.73 21.14 -35.53
CA GLY A 243 -1.68 22.02 -36.22
C GLY A 243 -2.39 21.27 -37.33
N SER A 244 -3.63 21.66 -37.62
CA SER A 244 -4.31 21.17 -38.82
C SER A 244 -3.45 21.52 -40.04
N SER A 245 -3.08 20.52 -40.84
CA SER A 245 -2.47 20.77 -42.14
C SER A 245 -3.50 21.54 -42.98
N VAL A 246 -3.15 22.77 -43.38
CA VAL A 246 -3.91 23.50 -44.40
C VAL A 246 -3.68 22.77 -45.72
N CYS A 247 -4.70 22.09 -46.21
CA CYS A 247 -4.79 21.60 -47.58
C CYS A 247 -5.26 22.72 -48.51
#